data_AF-A0A2P2FXZ2-F1
#
_entry.id   AF-A0A2P2FXZ2-F1
#
_cell.length_a   1.000
_cell.length_b   1.000
_cell.length_c   1.000
_cell.angle_alpha   90.00
_cell.angle_beta   90.00
_cell.angle_gamma   90.00
#
_symmetry.space_group_name_H-M   'P 1'
#
loop_
_entity.id
_entity.type
_entity.pdbx_description
1 polymer ?
#
loop_
_entity_poly.entity_id
_entity_poly.type
_entity_poly.pdbx_seq_one_letter_code
_entity_poly.pdbx_strand_id
1 'polypeptide(L)'
;MYLSQQGIQPVSLGVDWACRLGSLRYLHFDGRPVVHVSPSIWAMDPQVIRQMAADRRYIEIPPSDPSLLSFQYAPDSFPGRLYDHWQPKPDPAGQRALLRRIRGENEVWLSLRHVRLARRYVAELAHQNGMVITRELATSADRLLLLQRDPAAPPRHRSGFYPGSPQFPLFTGVIAVLLCGVLVLVGKLTPHEWLFYLGVALLLPGIVAAALWIHLVPRSTRVGWLANRFTAEDPAVHVNTIVSGLDPELAAQLAAGFGYFYTAWRRGKYEWQNEIVFVRGTRMNERSSDSGTVERP
;
A
#
# COMPACT_ATOMS: atom_id res chain seq x y z
N MET A 1 -2.67 -18.48 8.29
CA MET A 1 -1.51 -18.65 7.40
C MET A 1 -1.30 -20.15 7.23
N TYR A 2 -1.76 -20.76 6.13
CA TYR A 2 -1.53 -22.18 5.88
C TYR A 2 -0.11 -22.34 5.33
N LEU A 3 0.85 -22.45 6.23
CA LEU A 3 2.12 -23.07 5.91
C LEU A 3 1.87 -24.57 5.92
N SER A 4 2.03 -25.23 4.78
CA SER A 4 2.24 -26.68 4.75
C SER A 4 3.30 -27.01 5.82
N GLN A 5 3.06 -28.06 6.62
CA GLN A 5 4.01 -28.54 7.63
C GLN A 5 5.40 -28.87 7.04
N GLN A 6 5.55 -28.90 5.72
CA GLN A 6 6.79 -29.19 5.00
C GLN A 6 7.42 -27.97 4.30
N GLY A 7 6.89 -26.75 4.48
CA GLY A 7 7.62 -25.50 4.18
C GLY A 7 7.99 -25.23 2.71
N ILE A 8 7.59 -26.06 1.75
CA ILE A 8 7.90 -25.87 0.33
C ILE A 8 6.63 -26.16 -0.49
N GLN A 9 5.94 -25.10 -0.93
CA GLN A 9 5.04 -25.22 -2.08
C GLN A 9 5.86 -25.03 -3.37
N PRO A 10 5.53 -25.74 -4.47
CA PRO A 10 6.12 -25.49 -5.77
C PRO A 10 5.94 -24.01 -6.14
N VAL A 11 7.01 -23.38 -6.65
CA VAL A 11 7.07 -21.93 -6.90
C VAL A 11 5.96 -21.44 -7.84
N SER A 12 5.51 -22.27 -8.79
CA SER A 12 4.39 -21.98 -9.68
C SER A 12 3.03 -21.99 -8.96
N LEU A 13 2.80 -22.96 -8.08
CA LEU A 13 1.60 -23.02 -7.23
C LEU A 13 1.53 -21.85 -6.27
N GLY A 14 2.68 -21.41 -5.71
CA GLY A 14 2.74 -20.30 -4.77
C GLY A 14 2.34 -18.94 -5.37
N VAL A 15 2.82 -18.62 -6.58
CA VAL A 15 2.50 -17.35 -7.25
C VAL A 15 1.06 -17.34 -7.75
N ASP A 16 0.60 -18.41 -8.39
CA ASP A 16 -0.78 -18.50 -8.90
C ASP A 16 -1.79 -18.47 -7.75
N TRP A 17 -1.51 -19.21 -6.67
CA TRP A 17 -2.34 -19.19 -5.47
C TRP A 17 -2.35 -17.80 -4.82
N ALA A 18 -1.20 -17.15 -4.69
CA ALA A 18 -1.09 -15.78 -4.16
C ALA A 18 -1.86 -14.77 -5.01
N CYS A 19 -1.79 -14.88 -6.35
CA CYS A 19 -2.52 -14.02 -7.27
C CYS A 19 -4.02 -14.24 -7.15
N ARG A 20 -4.49 -15.48 -7.09
CA ARG A 20 -5.91 -15.81 -6.87
C ARG A 20 -6.39 -15.30 -5.52
N LEU A 21 -5.62 -15.54 -4.46
CA LEU A 21 -5.91 -15.09 -3.10
C LEU A 21 -6.03 -13.57 -3.02
N GLY A 22 -5.04 -12.85 -3.55
CA GLY A 22 -5.06 -11.39 -3.56
C GLY A 22 -6.13 -10.81 -4.47
N SER A 23 -6.39 -11.43 -5.63
CA SER A 23 -7.46 -11.01 -6.54
C SER A 23 -8.83 -11.18 -5.89
N LEU A 24 -9.09 -12.32 -5.26
CA LEU A 24 -10.34 -12.56 -4.55
C LEU A 24 -10.52 -11.56 -3.39
N ARG A 25 -9.50 -11.43 -2.53
CA ARG A 25 -9.55 -10.59 -1.33
C ARG A 25 -9.66 -9.09 -1.63
N TYR A 26 -8.92 -8.60 -2.63
CA TYR A 26 -8.75 -7.16 -2.83
C TYR A 26 -9.45 -6.61 -4.08
N LEU A 27 -9.73 -7.45 -5.08
CA LEU A 27 -10.37 -7.03 -6.33
C LEU A 27 -11.82 -7.52 -6.45
N HIS A 28 -12.15 -8.69 -5.90
CA HIS A 28 -13.51 -9.26 -5.96
C HIS A 28 -14.37 -8.84 -4.76
N PHE A 29 -13.78 -8.79 -3.56
CA PHE A 29 -14.38 -8.19 -2.35
C PHE A 29 -14.02 -6.70 -2.21
N ASP A 30 -14.44 -5.93 -3.21
CA ASP A 30 -14.09 -4.51 -3.44
C ASP A 30 -15.08 -3.51 -2.79
N GLY A 31 -16.17 -3.98 -2.19
CA GLY A 31 -17.25 -3.16 -1.63
C GLY A 31 -18.55 -3.19 -2.43
N ARG A 32 -18.63 -3.95 -3.53
CA ARG A 32 -19.90 -4.21 -4.24
C ARG A 32 -20.98 -4.76 -3.29
N PRO A 33 -22.26 -4.36 -3.46
CA PRO A 33 -23.34 -4.75 -2.55
C PRO A 33 -23.49 -6.27 -2.40
N VAL A 34 -23.34 -7.02 -3.50
CA VAL A 34 -23.43 -8.48 -3.52
C VAL A 34 -22.32 -9.03 -4.40
N VAL A 35 -21.69 -10.11 -3.92
CA VAL A 35 -20.60 -10.82 -4.59
C VAL A 35 -20.89 -12.31 -4.58
N HIS A 36 -20.79 -12.95 -5.75
CA HIS A 36 -20.91 -14.40 -5.90
C HIS A 36 -19.54 -15.00 -6.20
N VAL A 37 -19.21 -16.12 -5.55
CA VAL A 37 -17.93 -16.80 -5.69
C VAL A 37 -18.16 -18.29 -5.81
N SER A 38 -17.65 -18.89 -6.89
CA SER A 38 -17.64 -20.34 -7.04
C SER A 38 -16.33 -20.92 -6.51
N PRO A 39 -16.34 -21.77 -5.47
CA PRO A 39 -15.11 -22.38 -4.93
C PRO A 39 -14.33 -23.20 -5.97
N SER A 40 -15.03 -23.84 -6.92
CA SER A 40 -14.41 -24.64 -7.98
C SER A 40 -13.68 -23.77 -9.01
N ILE A 41 -14.26 -22.65 -9.44
CA ILE A 41 -13.62 -21.71 -10.38
C ILE A 41 -12.34 -21.12 -9.76
N TRP A 42 -12.41 -20.71 -8.49
CA TRP A 42 -11.26 -20.15 -7.80
C TRP A 42 -10.24 -21.22 -7.34
N ALA A 43 -10.62 -22.50 -7.38
CA ALA A 43 -9.86 -23.63 -6.84
C ALA A 43 -9.37 -23.38 -5.41
N MET A 44 -10.28 -22.92 -4.55
CA MET A 44 -9.98 -22.51 -3.18
C MET A 44 -10.99 -23.11 -2.20
N ASP A 45 -10.52 -23.42 -1.00
CA ASP A 45 -11.37 -23.90 0.09
C ASP A 45 -12.48 -22.88 0.40
N PRO A 46 -13.76 -23.27 0.42
CA PRO A 46 -14.88 -22.43 0.84
C PRO A 46 -14.64 -21.68 2.16
N GLN A 47 -13.98 -22.30 3.14
CA GLN A 47 -13.67 -21.66 4.43
C GLN A 47 -12.69 -20.50 4.27
N VAL A 48 -11.70 -20.64 3.38
CA VAL A 48 -10.75 -19.57 3.07
C VAL A 48 -11.47 -18.40 2.38
N ILE A 49 -12.42 -18.69 1.47
CA ILE A 49 -13.25 -17.67 0.81
C ILE A 49 -14.11 -16.93 1.84
N ARG A 50 -14.77 -17.65 2.75
CA ARG A 50 -15.57 -17.05 3.85
C ARG A 50 -14.74 -16.16 4.75
N GLN A 51 -13.53 -16.60 5.14
CA GLN A 51 -12.63 -15.79 5.95
C GLN A 51 -12.25 -14.49 5.23
N MET A 52 -11.96 -14.54 3.92
CA MET A 52 -11.66 -13.34 3.15
C MET A 52 -12.86 -12.41 3.05
N ALA A 53 -14.05 -12.95 2.83
CA ALA A 53 -15.28 -12.17 2.80
C ALA A 53 -15.47 -11.45 4.14
N ALA A 54 -15.35 -12.17 5.26
CA ALA A 54 -15.47 -11.61 6.60
C ALA A 54 -14.41 -10.53 6.90
N ASP A 55 -13.14 -10.77 6.55
CA ASP A 55 -12.05 -9.78 6.67
C ASP A 55 -12.38 -8.49 5.90
N ARG A 56 -13.13 -8.61 4.80
CA ARG A 56 -13.59 -7.51 3.94
C ARG A 56 -14.98 -6.99 4.28
N ARG A 57 -15.53 -7.39 5.44
CA ARG A 57 -16.84 -6.99 5.98
C ARG A 57 -18.04 -7.42 5.14
N TYR A 58 -17.92 -8.58 4.51
CA TYR A 58 -19.02 -9.26 3.87
C TYR A 58 -19.61 -10.30 4.82
N ILE A 59 -20.94 -10.44 4.76
CA ILE A 59 -21.68 -11.52 5.42
C ILE A 59 -22.15 -12.52 4.36
N GLU A 60 -22.10 -13.81 4.67
CA GLU A 60 -22.63 -14.85 3.79
C GLU A 60 -24.17 -14.76 3.80
N ILE A 61 -24.77 -14.82 2.61
CA ILE A 61 -26.22 -14.85 2.41
C ILE A 61 -26.59 -16.14 1.68
N PRO A 62 -27.85 -16.62 1.80
CA PRO A 62 -28.30 -17.80 1.08
C PRO A 62 -28.04 -17.65 -0.42
N PRO A 63 -27.29 -18.57 -1.06
CA PRO A 63 -26.97 -18.45 -2.46
C PRO A 63 -28.17 -18.84 -3.33
N SER A 64 -28.25 -18.24 -4.52
CA SER A 64 -29.26 -18.63 -5.53
C SER A 64 -28.98 -20.00 -6.16
N ASP A 65 -27.74 -20.50 -6.05
CA ASP A 65 -27.27 -21.79 -6.56
C ASP A 65 -26.41 -22.48 -5.48
N PRO A 66 -26.63 -23.76 -5.15
CA PRO A 66 -25.84 -24.49 -4.15
C PRO A 66 -24.34 -24.62 -4.48
N SER A 67 -23.94 -24.43 -5.75
CA SER A 67 -22.54 -24.46 -6.18
C SER A 67 -21.79 -23.13 -5.96
N LEU A 68 -22.50 -22.08 -5.54
CA LEU A 68 -21.98 -20.73 -5.31
C LEU A 68 -22.03 -20.34 -3.85
N LEU A 69 -21.05 -19.56 -3.42
CA LEU A 69 -21.12 -18.78 -2.18
C LEU A 69 -21.57 -17.37 -2.53
N SER A 70 -22.53 -16.84 -1.78
CA SER A 70 -23.05 -15.49 -1.99
C SER A 70 -22.79 -14.64 -0.76
N PHE A 71 -22.33 -13.42 -0.98
CA PHE A 71 -21.88 -12.53 0.08
C PHE A 71 -22.49 -11.16 -0.12
N GLN A 72 -23.00 -10.55 0.96
CA GLN A 72 -23.50 -9.18 0.99
C GLN A 72 -22.50 -8.28 1.71
N TYR A 73 -22.17 -7.14 1.11
CA TYR A 73 -21.35 -6.13 1.78
C TYR A 73 -22.15 -5.48 2.91
N ALA A 74 -21.72 -5.71 4.15
CA ALA A 74 -22.42 -5.26 5.34
C ALA A 74 -21.42 -4.65 6.34
N PRO A 75 -20.74 -3.53 5.99
CA PRO A 75 -19.71 -2.92 6.83
C PRO A 75 -20.23 -2.49 8.20
N ASP A 76 -21.54 -2.32 8.30
CA ASP A 76 -22.28 -1.88 9.46
C ASP A 76 -22.47 -2.98 10.51
N SER A 77 -22.40 -4.25 10.07
CA SER A 77 -22.50 -5.43 10.92
C SER A 77 -21.19 -5.78 11.63
N PHE A 78 -20.10 -5.09 11.30
CA PHE A 78 -18.78 -5.31 11.88
C PHE A 78 -18.38 -4.14 12.80
N PRO A 79 -17.82 -4.42 14.00
CA PRO A 79 -17.32 -3.38 14.88
C PRO A 79 -16.10 -2.66 14.27
N GLY A 80 -15.85 -1.41 14.69
CA GLY A 80 -14.63 -0.67 14.30
C GLY A 80 -14.77 0.21 13.05
N ARG A 81 -15.78 1.09 13.01
CA ARG A 81 -15.89 2.15 12.00
C ARG A 81 -14.95 3.32 12.30
N LEU A 82 -13.66 3.14 12.06
CA LEU A 82 -12.72 4.26 12.12
C LEU A 82 -13.08 5.29 11.04
N TYR A 83 -13.32 6.53 11.47
CA TYR A 83 -13.53 7.72 10.62
C TYR A 83 -14.82 7.79 9.78
N ASP A 84 -15.80 6.89 9.97
CA ASP A 84 -17.12 7.00 9.30
C ASP A 84 -18.19 7.76 10.09
N HIS A 85 -17.91 8.08 11.35
CA HIS A 85 -18.87 8.76 12.22
C HIS A 85 -18.97 10.24 11.83
N TRP A 86 -20.19 10.77 11.75
CA TRP A 86 -20.41 12.19 11.52
C TRP A 86 -19.77 13.01 12.65
N GLN A 87 -18.94 13.99 12.29
CA GLN A 87 -18.32 14.91 13.24
C GLN A 87 -19.04 16.25 13.16
N PRO A 88 -19.87 16.63 14.16
CA PRO A 88 -20.64 17.87 14.11
C PRO A 88 -19.76 19.13 14.18
N LYS A 89 -18.53 19.02 14.71
CA LYS A 89 -17.52 20.08 14.70
C LYS A 89 -16.16 19.50 14.27
N PRO A 90 -15.82 19.55 12.98
CA PRO A 90 -14.52 19.08 12.49
C PRO A 90 -13.39 19.96 13.03
N ASP A 91 -12.22 19.36 13.25
CA ASP A 91 -11.04 20.10 13.69
C ASP A 91 -10.60 21.12 12.61
N PRO A 92 -10.59 22.44 12.92
CA PRO A 92 -10.19 23.46 11.96
C PRO A 92 -8.73 23.31 11.52
N ALA A 93 -7.85 22.73 12.36
CA ALA A 93 -6.46 22.48 11.98
C ALA A 93 -6.38 21.38 10.90
N GLY A 94 -7.13 20.28 11.09
CA GLY A 94 -7.29 19.21 10.09
C GLY A 94 -7.83 19.73 8.76
N GLN A 95 -8.86 20.58 8.79
CA GLN A 95 -9.42 21.20 7.58
C GLN A 95 -8.39 22.04 6.83
N ARG A 96 -7.67 22.93 7.52
CA ARG A 96 -6.61 23.75 6.89
C ARG A 96 -5.48 22.89 6.32
N ALA A 97 -5.10 21.81 7.02
CA ALA A 97 -4.09 20.87 6.55
C ALA A 97 -4.53 20.14 5.28
N LEU A 98 -5.80 19.71 5.20
CA LEU A 98 -6.38 19.13 3.99
C LEU A 98 -6.37 20.12 2.83
N LEU A 99 -6.92 21.32 3.04
CA LEU A 99 -7.01 22.36 2.01
C LEU A 99 -5.63 22.74 1.46
N ARG A 100 -4.63 22.90 2.34
CA ARG A 100 -3.25 23.16 1.93
C ARG A 100 -2.69 22.05 1.03
N ARG A 101 -3.08 20.80 1.30
CA ARG A 101 -2.55 19.62 0.61
C ARG A 101 -3.19 19.38 -0.74
N ILE A 102 -4.48 19.69 -0.90
CA ILE A 102 -5.21 19.56 -2.17
C ILE A 102 -4.98 20.76 -3.11
N ARG A 103 -4.54 21.90 -2.56
CA ARG A 103 -4.32 23.13 -3.33
C ARG A 103 -3.12 22.94 -4.27
N GLY A 104 -3.39 22.99 -5.58
CA GLY A 104 -2.35 22.91 -6.62
C GLY A 104 -1.92 21.50 -7.00
N GLU A 105 -2.40 20.47 -6.30
CA GLU A 105 -2.12 19.08 -6.65
C GLU A 105 -3.28 18.49 -7.48
N ASN A 106 -2.94 17.67 -8.47
CA ASN A 106 -3.92 16.92 -9.26
C ASN A 106 -4.25 15.56 -8.65
N GLU A 107 -3.33 15.01 -7.84
CA GLU A 107 -3.43 13.70 -7.21
C GLU A 107 -2.82 13.75 -5.81
N VAL A 108 -3.55 13.29 -4.79
CA VAL A 108 -3.11 13.31 -3.39
C VAL A 108 -3.56 12.04 -2.67
N TRP A 109 -2.60 11.30 -2.12
CA TRP A 109 -2.88 10.31 -1.09
C TRP A 109 -3.09 10.97 0.26
N LEU A 110 -4.13 10.56 0.98
CA LEU A 110 -4.54 11.14 2.25
C LEU A 110 -4.82 10.05 3.28
N SER A 111 -4.22 10.16 4.47
CA SER A 111 -4.57 9.32 5.63
C SER A 111 -5.57 10.05 6.52
N LEU A 112 -6.72 9.43 6.76
CA LEU A 112 -7.73 10.00 7.66
C LEU A 112 -7.20 10.10 9.09
N ARG A 113 -6.30 9.21 9.51
CA ARG A 113 -5.63 9.31 10.81
C ARG A 113 -4.76 10.55 10.96
N HIS A 114 -4.10 10.99 9.88
CA HIS A 114 -3.25 12.19 9.92
C HIS A 114 -4.10 13.46 9.97
N VAL A 115 -5.15 13.54 9.15
CA VAL A 115 -6.00 14.73 9.04
C VAL A 115 -7.02 14.81 10.17
N ARG A 116 -7.32 13.68 10.82
CA ARG A 116 -8.29 13.54 11.92
C ARG A 116 -9.72 13.96 11.57
N LEU A 117 -10.06 13.91 10.28
CA LEU A 117 -11.39 14.24 9.76
C LEU A 117 -12.16 12.98 9.39
N ALA A 118 -13.49 13.06 9.51
CA ALA A 118 -14.38 12.02 9.01
C ALA A 118 -14.30 11.89 7.48
N ARG A 119 -14.44 10.66 6.96
CA ARG A 119 -14.38 10.34 5.52
C ARG A 119 -15.36 11.18 4.71
N ARG A 120 -16.61 11.31 5.18
CA ARG A 120 -17.66 12.11 4.51
C ARG A 120 -17.27 13.58 4.38
N TYR A 121 -16.74 14.16 5.46
CA TYR A 121 -16.32 15.55 5.47
C TYR A 121 -15.12 15.80 4.53
N VAL A 122 -14.18 14.85 4.46
CA VAL A 122 -13.10 14.90 3.47
C VAL A 122 -13.64 14.82 2.04
N ALA A 123 -14.62 13.96 1.78
CA ALA A 123 -15.24 13.83 0.46
C ALA A 123 -15.93 15.14 0.03
N GLU A 124 -16.69 15.77 0.93
CA GLU A 124 -17.35 17.05 0.69
C GLU A 124 -16.34 18.17 0.39
N LEU A 125 -15.30 18.31 1.21
CA LEU A 125 -14.26 19.32 1.00
C LEU A 125 -13.45 19.07 -0.27
N ALA A 126 -13.13 17.81 -0.59
CA ALA A 126 -12.46 17.44 -1.83
C ALA A 126 -13.32 17.83 -3.03
N HIS A 127 -14.62 17.48 -3.00
CA HIS A 127 -15.57 17.80 -4.07
C HIS A 127 -15.71 19.30 -4.29
N GLN A 128 -15.81 20.10 -3.22
CA GLN A 128 -15.83 21.56 -3.28
C GLN A 128 -14.57 22.17 -3.93
N ASN A 129 -13.44 21.45 -3.91
CA ASN A 129 -12.18 21.87 -4.52
C ASN A 129 -11.89 21.19 -5.87
N GLY A 130 -12.90 20.54 -6.46
CA GLY A 130 -12.80 19.87 -7.76
C GLY A 130 -11.99 18.57 -7.72
N MET A 131 -11.94 17.88 -6.58
CA MET A 131 -11.33 16.56 -6.46
C MET A 131 -12.38 15.50 -6.11
N VAL A 132 -12.15 14.27 -6.57
CA VAL A 132 -12.99 13.11 -6.31
C VAL A 132 -12.15 12.02 -5.66
N ILE A 133 -12.75 11.25 -4.75
CA ILE A 133 -12.12 10.05 -4.19
C ILE A 133 -12.18 8.96 -5.26
N THR A 134 -11.04 8.61 -5.84
CA THR A 134 -10.95 7.57 -6.87
C THR A 134 -10.61 6.20 -6.31
N ARG A 135 -9.94 6.16 -5.16
CA ARG A 135 -9.58 4.91 -4.47
C ARG A 135 -9.65 5.08 -2.96
N GLU A 136 -10.14 4.04 -2.28
CA GLU A 136 -10.23 3.96 -0.83
C GLU A 136 -9.61 2.64 -0.38
N LEU A 137 -8.61 2.73 0.49
CA LEU A 137 -7.96 1.58 1.14
C LEU A 137 -8.24 1.70 2.64
N ALA A 138 -8.70 0.61 3.25
CA ALA A 138 -9.13 0.63 4.65
C ALA A 138 -8.62 -0.58 5.40
N THR A 139 -8.04 -0.35 6.58
CA THR A 139 -7.72 -1.37 7.57
C THR A 139 -8.35 -1.03 8.91
N SER A 140 -8.17 -1.90 9.90
CA SER A 140 -8.59 -1.65 11.28
C SER A 140 -7.82 -0.51 11.95
N ALA A 141 -6.70 -0.04 11.38
CA ALA A 141 -5.81 0.95 11.97
C ALA A 141 -5.80 2.31 11.26
N ASP A 142 -6.11 2.36 9.96
CA ASP A 142 -6.11 3.58 9.16
C ASP A 142 -7.02 3.44 7.93
N ARG A 143 -7.37 4.58 7.34
CA ARG A 143 -8.06 4.66 6.05
C ARG A 143 -7.35 5.66 5.16
N LEU A 144 -6.93 5.19 3.99
CA LEU A 144 -6.29 6.00 2.97
C LEU A 144 -7.24 6.28 1.83
N LEU A 145 -7.23 7.52 1.39
CA LEU A 145 -8.00 8.00 0.25
C LEU A 145 -7.04 8.51 -0.82
N LEU A 146 -7.27 8.11 -2.06
CA LEU A 146 -6.68 8.76 -3.23
C LEU A 146 -7.67 9.80 -3.74
N LEU A 147 -7.26 11.06 -3.70
CA LEU A 147 -8.01 12.18 -4.27
C LEU A 147 -7.40 12.53 -5.62
N GLN A 148 -8.23 12.61 -6.66
CA GLN A 148 -7.80 13.05 -7.99
C GLN A 148 -8.76 14.10 -8.56
N ARG A 149 -8.22 15.07 -9.30
CA ARG A 149 -9.04 16.06 -10.03
C ARG A 149 -9.69 15.48 -11.28
N ASP A 150 -8.91 14.67 -11.99
CA ASP A 150 -9.37 13.94 -13.16
C ASP A 150 -9.34 12.44 -12.85
N PRO A 151 -10.49 11.78 -12.69
CA PRO A 151 -10.55 10.35 -12.39
C PRO A 151 -10.15 9.48 -13.60
N ALA A 152 -10.13 10.02 -14.82
CA ALA A 152 -9.73 9.30 -16.02
C ALA A 152 -8.21 9.38 -16.28
N ALA A 153 -7.51 10.30 -15.62
CA ALA A 153 -6.07 10.45 -15.79
C ALA A 153 -5.31 9.24 -15.18
N PRO A 154 -4.33 8.68 -15.90
CA PRO A 154 -3.51 7.61 -15.34
C PRO A 154 -2.71 8.12 -14.13
N PRO A 155 -2.48 7.27 -13.11
CA PRO A 155 -1.69 7.65 -11.94
C PRO A 155 -0.31 8.11 -12.39
N ARG A 156 0.11 9.29 -11.95
CA ARG A 156 1.38 9.88 -12.41
C ARG A 156 2.56 9.13 -11.81
N HIS A 157 3.37 8.50 -12.65
CA HIS A 157 4.69 8.03 -12.24
C HIS A 157 5.59 9.24 -11.95
N ARG A 158 5.80 9.57 -10.67
CA ARG A 158 6.80 10.58 -10.30
C ARG A 158 8.17 9.91 -10.25
N SER A 159 8.94 10.01 -11.33
CA SER A 159 10.36 9.66 -11.34
C SER A 159 11.11 10.62 -10.44
N GLY A 160 11.67 10.14 -9.32
CA GLY A 160 12.39 10.99 -8.39
C GLY A 160 13.09 10.18 -7.32
N PHE A 161 13.99 10.82 -6.59
CA PHE A 161 14.69 10.23 -5.45
C PHE A 161 13.69 10.05 -4.29
N TYR A 162 13.32 8.81 -3.98
CA TYR A 162 12.41 8.50 -2.86
C TYR A 162 13.04 7.57 -1.82
N PRO A 163 12.78 7.80 -0.52
CA PRO A 163 13.21 6.94 0.57
C PRO A 163 12.77 5.49 0.38
N GLY A 164 13.74 4.59 0.51
CA GLY A 164 13.56 3.15 0.32
C GLY A 164 14.01 2.62 -1.03
N SER A 165 14.24 3.48 -2.05
CA SER A 165 14.91 3.01 -3.29
C SER A 165 16.22 2.34 -2.90
N PRO A 166 16.67 1.28 -3.60
CA PRO A 166 17.94 0.63 -3.28
C PRO A 166 19.10 1.65 -3.27
N GLN A 167 18.95 2.75 -4.02
CA GLN A 167 19.90 3.84 -4.12
C GLN A 167 19.79 4.88 -2.97
N PHE A 168 18.67 4.97 -2.25
CA PHE A 168 18.48 6.01 -1.22
C PHE A 168 19.42 5.88 -0.01
N PRO A 169 19.51 4.73 0.69
CA PRO A 169 20.42 4.58 1.82
C PRO A 169 21.88 4.56 1.35
N LEU A 170 22.15 4.05 0.14
CA LEU A 170 23.46 4.12 -0.47
C LEU A 170 23.87 5.57 -0.71
N PHE A 171 23.02 6.39 -1.34
CA PHE A 171 23.37 7.77 -1.69
C PHE A 171 23.50 8.66 -0.45
N THR A 172 22.54 8.60 0.48
CA THR A 172 22.59 9.40 1.72
C THR A 172 23.68 8.93 2.68
N GLY A 173 23.85 7.61 2.84
CA GLY A 173 24.90 7.02 3.66
C GLY A 173 26.29 7.26 3.10
N VAL A 174 26.51 7.03 1.79
CA VAL A 174 27.79 7.29 1.14
C VAL A 174 28.13 8.76 1.20
N ILE A 175 27.22 9.69 0.89
CA ILE A 175 27.53 11.13 0.95
C ILE A 175 27.87 11.56 2.37
N ALA A 176 27.13 11.11 3.38
CA ALA A 176 27.41 11.44 4.78
C ALA A 176 28.77 10.88 5.24
N VAL A 177 29.05 9.61 4.92
CA VAL A 177 30.32 8.95 5.26
C VAL A 177 31.48 9.59 4.51
N LEU A 178 31.30 10.00 3.26
CA LEU A 178 32.34 10.59 2.43
C LEU A 178 32.65 12.02 2.90
N LEU A 179 31.64 12.84 3.21
CA LEU A 179 31.82 14.17 3.81
C LEU A 179 32.52 14.10 5.18
N CYS A 180 32.09 13.17 6.04
CA CYS A 180 32.71 13.01 7.36
C CYS A 180 34.10 12.39 7.27
N GLY A 181 34.29 11.43 6.35
CA GLY A 181 35.58 10.81 6.07
C GLY A 181 36.60 11.83 5.57
N VAL A 182 36.19 12.75 4.68
CA VAL A 182 37.04 13.88 4.24
C VAL A 182 37.40 14.79 5.40
N LEU A 183 36.44 15.17 6.27
CA LEU A 183 36.72 15.99 7.44
C LEU A 183 37.68 15.32 8.44
N VAL A 184 37.50 14.02 8.68
CA VAL A 184 38.40 13.23 9.54
C VAL A 184 39.79 13.09 8.92
N LEU A 185 39.87 12.87 7.61
CA LEU A 185 41.15 12.74 6.89
C LEU A 185 41.91 14.07 6.90
N VAL A 186 41.24 15.18 6.60
CA VAL A 186 41.84 16.53 6.67
C VAL A 186 42.27 16.85 8.10
N GLY A 187 41.46 16.55 9.10
CA GLY A 187 41.80 16.76 10.52
C GLY A 187 42.97 15.91 11.01
N LYS A 188 43.22 14.73 10.40
CA LYS A 188 44.41 13.92 10.69
C LYS A 188 45.67 14.38 9.95
N LEU A 189 45.52 14.95 8.75
CA LEU A 189 46.63 15.41 7.92
C LEU A 189 47.06 16.86 8.25
N THR A 190 46.28 17.57 9.06
CA THR A 190 46.58 18.94 9.50
C THR A 190 46.69 18.97 11.03
N PRO A 191 47.40 19.95 11.63
CA PRO A 191 47.48 20.12 13.09
C PRO A 191 46.15 20.57 13.73
N HIS A 192 45.04 20.49 13.00
CA HIS A 192 43.73 20.98 13.40
C HIS A 192 42.85 19.85 13.93
N GLU A 193 43.21 19.33 15.10
CA GLU A 193 42.47 18.25 15.79
C GLU A 193 40.98 18.58 16.00
N TRP A 194 40.62 19.87 16.08
CA TRP A 194 39.23 20.33 16.20
C TRP A 194 38.35 19.93 15.01
N LEU A 195 38.91 19.73 13.81
CA LEU A 195 38.17 19.27 12.62
C LEU A 195 37.68 17.82 12.76
N PHE A 196 38.43 16.98 13.48
CA PHE A 196 38.00 15.62 13.80
C PHE A 196 36.76 15.64 14.69
N TYR A 197 36.81 16.39 15.78
CA TYR A 197 35.67 16.53 16.70
C TYR A 197 34.46 17.15 16.02
N LEU A 198 34.66 18.12 15.12
CA LEU A 198 33.59 18.71 14.32
C LEU A 198 32.95 17.67 13.37
N GLY A 199 33.76 16.85 12.69
CA GLY A 199 33.27 15.79 11.81
C GLY A 199 32.41 14.77 12.57
N VAL A 200 32.86 14.32 13.74
CA VAL A 200 32.08 13.42 14.60
C VAL A 200 30.81 14.10 15.11
N ALA A 201 30.90 15.37 15.54
CA ALA A 201 29.77 16.15 16.02
C ALA A 201 28.69 16.40 14.94
N LEU A 202 29.06 16.42 13.66
CA LEU A 202 28.11 16.55 12.54
C LEU A 202 27.54 15.20 12.08
N LEU A 203 28.32 14.12 12.19
CA LEU A 203 27.89 12.77 11.80
C LEU A 203 26.76 12.25 12.70
N LEU A 204 26.82 12.54 14.00
CA LEU A 204 25.84 12.05 14.98
C LEU A 204 24.42 12.61 14.75
N PRO A 205 24.22 13.93 14.55
CA PRO A 205 22.95 14.49 14.10
C PRO A 205 22.49 13.94 12.75
N GLY A 206 23.42 13.66 11.83
CA GLY A 206 23.10 13.04 10.54
C GLY A 206 22.50 11.63 10.69
N ILE A 207 23.09 10.79 11.53
CA ILE A 207 22.55 9.45 11.86
C ILE A 207 21.17 9.58 12.52
N VAL A 208 21.03 10.47 13.51
CA VAL A 208 19.77 10.68 14.21
C VAL A 208 18.69 11.20 13.26
N ALA A 209 19.02 12.17 12.40
CA ALA A 209 18.11 12.67 11.38
C ALA A 209 17.71 11.59 10.38
N ALA A 210 18.64 10.75 9.93
CA ALA A 210 18.35 9.62 9.04
C ALA A 210 17.41 8.59 9.70
N ALA A 211 17.63 8.28 10.99
CA ALA A 211 16.77 7.38 11.76
C ALA A 211 15.37 7.97 12.02
N LEU A 212 15.30 9.26 12.38
CA LEU A 212 14.04 9.95 12.70
C LEU A 212 13.26 10.42 11.48
N TRP A 213 13.90 10.48 10.30
CA TRP A 213 13.27 10.94 9.07
C TRP A 213 11.95 10.22 8.77
N ILE A 214 11.88 8.92 9.07
CA ILE A 214 10.68 8.11 8.87
C ILE A 214 9.47 8.57 9.68
N HIS A 215 9.73 9.23 10.81
CA HIS A 215 8.71 9.83 11.68
C HIS A 215 8.35 11.24 11.24
N LEU A 216 9.29 11.96 10.60
CA LEU A 216 9.07 13.32 10.09
C LEU A 216 8.25 13.32 8.80
N VAL A 217 8.36 12.28 7.97
CA VAL A 217 7.62 12.21 6.70
C VAL A 217 6.16 11.76 6.95
N PRO A 218 5.16 12.55 6.51
CA PRO A 218 3.76 12.16 6.57
C PRO A 218 3.50 10.82 5.87
N ARG A 219 2.71 9.94 6.51
CA ARG A 219 2.33 8.64 5.93
C ARG A 219 1.78 8.74 4.51
N SER A 220 0.93 9.72 4.24
CA SER A 220 0.37 10.00 2.91
C SER A 220 1.44 10.21 1.83
N THR A 221 2.57 10.83 2.17
CA THR A 221 3.70 11.00 1.24
C THR A 221 4.39 9.65 0.99
N ARG A 222 4.56 8.84 2.02
CA ARG A 222 5.14 7.49 1.92
C ARG A 222 4.27 6.54 1.10
N VAL A 223 2.95 6.64 1.21
CA VAL A 223 1.99 5.91 0.36
C VAL A 223 2.20 6.30 -1.11
N GLY A 224 2.33 7.60 -1.41
CA GLY A 224 2.60 8.06 -2.77
C GLY A 224 3.91 7.50 -3.33
N TRP A 225 4.98 7.44 -2.53
CA TRP A 225 6.23 6.81 -2.94
C TRP A 225 6.08 5.31 -3.18
N LEU A 226 5.33 4.62 -2.33
CA LEU A 226 5.07 3.19 -2.50
C LEU A 226 4.22 2.92 -3.76
N ALA A 227 3.18 3.73 -3.99
CA ALA A 227 2.33 3.64 -5.18
C ALA A 227 3.17 3.82 -6.46
N ASN A 228 4.14 4.75 -6.46
CA ASN A 228 5.06 4.96 -7.59
C ASN A 228 5.95 3.75 -7.89
N ARG A 229 6.22 2.86 -6.93
CA ARG A 229 6.96 1.63 -7.23
C ARG A 229 6.14 0.65 -8.02
N PHE A 230 4.86 0.53 -7.69
CA PHE A 230 3.98 -0.39 -8.39
C PHE A 230 3.64 0.12 -9.80
N THR A 231 3.76 1.42 -10.07
CA THR A 231 3.62 1.97 -11.42
C THR A 231 4.85 1.77 -12.29
N ALA A 232 6.02 1.42 -11.74
CA ALA A 232 7.27 1.25 -12.49
C ALA A 232 7.32 -0.01 -13.39
N GLU A 233 6.23 -0.78 -13.44
CA GLU A 233 6.07 -1.98 -14.27
C GLU A 233 7.04 -3.15 -14.00
N ASP A 234 7.83 -3.05 -12.92
CA ASP A 234 8.75 -4.08 -12.49
C ASP A 234 8.05 -5.44 -12.27
N PRO A 235 8.70 -6.58 -12.55
CA PRO A 235 8.10 -7.90 -12.35
C PRO A 235 7.88 -8.22 -10.86
N ALA A 236 8.72 -7.66 -9.97
CA ALA A 236 8.62 -7.82 -8.54
C ALA A 236 9.02 -6.52 -7.81
N VAL A 237 8.27 -6.17 -6.77
CA VAL A 237 8.50 -4.99 -5.95
C VAL A 237 8.74 -5.42 -4.51
N HIS A 238 9.91 -5.03 -4.00
CA HIS A 238 10.33 -5.26 -2.63
C HIS A 238 9.88 -4.10 -1.74
N VAL A 239 9.20 -4.40 -0.65
CA VAL A 239 8.64 -3.40 0.26
C VAL A 239 9.02 -3.75 1.69
N ASN A 240 9.79 -2.86 2.32
CA ASN A 240 10.03 -2.93 3.75
C ASN A 240 8.91 -2.17 4.49
N THR A 241 8.11 -2.88 5.28
CA THR A 241 6.94 -2.32 5.98
C THR A 241 7.32 -1.39 7.12
N ILE A 242 8.48 -1.61 7.75
CA ILE A 242 9.02 -0.68 8.75
C ILE A 242 9.38 0.63 8.07
N VAL A 243 10.11 0.58 6.94
CA VAL A 243 10.58 1.77 6.21
C VAL A 243 9.41 2.56 5.59
N SER A 244 8.38 1.87 5.10
CA SER A 244 7.17 2.56 4.64
C SER A 244 6.31 3.05 5.81
N GLY A 245 6.43 2.44 7.00
CA GLY A 245 5.57 2.66 8.16
C GLY A 245 4.09 2.47 7.86
N LEU A 246 3.81 1.62 6.87
CA LEU A 246 2.48 1.19 6.47
C LEU A 246 2.21 -0.21 7.02
N ASP A 247 0.97 -0.41 7.40
CA ASP A 247 0.44 -1.72 7.75
C ASP A 247 0.64 -2.68 6.55
N PRO A 248 1.21 -3.89 6.74
CA PRO A 248 1.34 -4.90 5.70
C PRO A 248 0.06 -5.11 4.88
N GLU A 249 -1.11 -5.11 5.54
CA GLU A 249 -2.38 -5.29 4.84
C GLU A 249 -2.68 -4.12 3.91
N LEU A 250 -2.38 -2.91 4.33
CA LEU A 250 -2.59 -1.71 3.53
C LEU A 250 -1.63 -1.66 2.34
N ALA A 251 -0.38 -2.08 2.53
CA ALA A 251 0.58 -2.23 1.44
C ALA A 251 0.08 -3.28 0.42
N ALA A 252 -0.50 -4.38 0.89
CA ALA A 252 -1.08 -5.40 0.02
C ALA A 252 -2.32 -4.92 -0.75
N GLN A 253 -3.23 -4.18 -0.10
CA GLN A 253 -4.37 -3.55 -0.78
C GLN A 253 -3.91 -2.56 -1.86
N LEU A 254 -2.88 -1.75 -1.55
CA LEU A 254 -2.30 -0.81 -2.50
C LEU A 254 -1.69 -1.57 -3.70
N ALA A 255 -0.86 -2.58 -3.43
CA ALA A 255 -0.21 -3.42 -4.43
C ALA A 255 -1.23 -4.10 -5.35
N ALA A 256 -2.29 -4.68 -4.79
CA ALA A 256 -3.34 -5.35 -5.55
C ALA A 256 -4.06 -4.38 -6.50
N GLY A 257 -4.24 -3.12 -6.10
CA GLY A 257 -4.78 -2.07 -6.96
C GLY A 257 -3.91 -1.75 -8.19
N PHE A 258 -2.66 -2.20 -8.22
CA PHE A 258 -1.74 -2.14 -9.37
C PHE A 258 -1.50 -3.52 -10.01
N GLY A 259 -2.23 -4.55 -9.61
CA GLY A 259 -2.07 -5.92 -10.10
C GLY A 259 -0.91 -6.68 -9.49
N TYR A 260 -0.37 -6.25 -8.36
CA TYR A 260 0.69 -6.94 -7.64
C TYR A 260 0.15 -7.69 -6.44
N PHE A 261 0.65 -8.90 -6.22
CA PHE A 261 0.18 -9.78 -5.16
C PHE A 261 1.31 -10.25 -4.26
N TYR A 262 1.04 -10.28 -2.96
CA TYR A 262 1.99 -10.75 -1.96
C TYR A 262 2.23 -12.23 -2.14
N THR A 263 3.48 -12.61 -2.36
CA THR A 263 3.91 -14.00 -2.32
C THR A 263 4.62 -14.21 -0.98
N ALA A 264 4.36 -15.33 -0.30
CA ALA A 264 5.06 -15.68 0.95
C ALA A 264 6.56 -16.04 0.72
N TRP A 265 7.18 -15.44 -0.29
CA TRP A 265 8.55 -15.67 -0.69
C TRP A 265 9.47 -15.05 0.35
N ARG A 266 9.82 -15.87 1.35
CA ARG A 266 10.82 -15.57 2.35
C ARG A 266 12.16 -15.98 1.76
N ARG A 267 13.01 -15.05 1.33
CA ARG A 267 14.37 -15.38 0.90
C ARG A 267 15.23 -15.53 2.15
N GLY A 268 15.84 -16.70 2.31
CA GLY A 268 17.03 -16.89 3.16
C GLY A 268 16.87 -16.78 4.68
N LYS A 269 17.85 -17.38 5.37
CA LYS A 269 17.93 -17.52 6.84
C LYS A 269 18.31 -16.23 7.58
N TYR A 270 18.61 -15.15 6.84
CA TYR A 270 19.20 -13.90 7.35
C TYR A 270 18.50 -12.63 6.84
N GLU A 271 17.40 -12.75 6.10
CA GLU A 271 16.72 -11.59 5.50
C GLU A 271 15.70 -11.01 6.49
N TRP A 272 15.73 -9.69 6.63
CA TRP A 272 14.99 -8.90 7.61
C TRP A 272 13.49 -9.25 7.54
N GLN A 273 12.90 -9.70 8.65
CA GLN A 273 11.53 -10.22 8.76
C GLN A 273 10.40 -9.26 8.31
N ASN A 274 10.74 -8.05 7.86
CA ASN A 274 9.82 -6.97 7.53
C ASN A 274 9.81 -6.62 6.05
N GLU A 275 10.54 -7.39 5.22
CA GLU A 275 10.50 -7.26 3.78
C GLU A 275 9.41 -8.15 3.18
N ILE A 276 8.56 -7.53 2.38
CA ILE A 276 7.44 -8.14 1.68
C ILE A 276 7.70 -8.03 0.19
N VAL A 277 7.67 -9.16 -0.51
CA VAL A 277 7.84 -9.22 -1.95
C VAL A 277 6.48 -9.33 -2.62
N PHE A 278 6.20 -8.36 -3.48
CA PHE A 278 5.00 -8.33 -4.31
C PHE A 278 5.37 -8.69 -5.74
N VAL A 279 4.69 -9.66 -6.33
CA VAL A 279 4.93 -10.09 -7.71
C VAL A 279 3.78 -9.60 -8.57
N ARG A 280 4.09 -9.08 -9.75
CA ARG A 280 3.07 -8.67 -10.72
C ARG A 280 2.31 -9.91 -11.18
N GLY A 281 0.99 -9.94 -10.95
CA GLY A 281 0.14 -10.95 -11.54
C GLY A 281 0.18 -10.76 -13.06
N THR A 282 0.80 -11.69 -13.78
CA THR A 282 0.65 -11.75 -15.24
C THR A 282 -0.85 -11.80 -15.52
N ARG A 283 -1.38 -10.89 -16.36
CA ARG A 283 -2.79 -10.84 -16.75
C ARG A 283 -3.25 -12.24 -17.17
N MET A 284 -3.82 -13.02 -16.27
CA MET A 284 -4.31 -14.37 -16.58
C MET A 284 -5.61 -14.33 -17.40
N ASN A 285 -6.16 -13.14 -17.70
CA ASN A 285 -7.52 -13.00 -18.24
C ASN A 285 -7.65 -12.50 -19.69
N GLU A 286 -6.57 -12.38 -20.47
CA GLU A 286 -6.72 -12.05 -21.91
C GLU A 286 -7.15 -13.25 -22.77
N ARG A 287 -7.43 -14.44 -22.19
CA ARG A 287 -7.94 -15.61 -22.93
C ARG A 287 -9.42 -15.93 -22.78
N SER A 288 -10.20 -15.12 -22.06
CA SER A 288 -11.63 -15.41 -21.80
C SER A 288 -12.62 -14.44 -22.47
N SER A 289 -12.15 -13.47 -23.25
CA SER A 289 -13.02 -12.49 -23.92
C SER A 289 -13.10 -12.63 -25.45
N ASP A 290 -12.67 -13.75 -26.03
CA ASP A 290 -13.18 -14.17 -27.34
C ASP A 290 -14.59 -14.73 -27.11
N SER A 291 -15.53 -13.80 -26.96
CA SER A 291 -16.95 -14.08 -27.13
C SER A 291 -17.14 -14.55 -28.56
N GLY A 292 -17.26 -15.86 -28.72
CA GLY A 292 -17.72 -16.48 -29.95
C GLY A 292 -18.97 -15.73 -30.42
N THR A 293 -18.84 -15.14 -31.60
CA THR A 293 -19.93 -14.59 -32.39
C THR A 293 -20.93 -15.72 -32.62
N VAL A 294 -21.96 -15.77 -31.80
CA VAL A 294 -23.14 -16.61 -32.03
C VAL A 294 -23.90 -15.93 -33.16
N GLU A 295 -23.62 -16.35 -34.39
CA GLU A 295 -24.55 -16.17 -35.50
C GLU A 295 -25.90 -16.75 -35.08
N ARG A 296 -26.94 -15.91 -35.14
CA ARG A 296 -28.32 -16.35 -35.08
C ARG A 296 -28.90 -16.33 -36.50
N PRO A 297 -29.83 -17.27 -36.79
CA PRO A 297 -30.32 -17.60 -38.13
C PRO A 297 -31.08 -16.46 -38.81
#